data_AF-A0A2N1PNA4-F1
#
_entry.id   AF-A0A2N1PNA4-F1
#
_cell.length_a   1.000
_cell.length_b   1.000
_cell.length_c   1.000
_cell.angle_alpha   90.00
_cell.angle_beta   90.00
_cell.angle_gamma   90.00
#
_symmetry.space_group_name_H-M   'P 1'
#
loop_
_entity.id
_entity.type
_entity.pdbx_description
1 polymer ?
#
loop_
_entity_poly.entity_id
_entity_poly.type
_entity_poly.pdbx_seq_one_letter_code
_entity_poly.pdbx_strand_id
1 'polypeptide(L)'
;MARDIGEKIMFEPITLKDIFKSLPKYPTFEKGIRRAPKRQAMLNDKEKVLALKNALRYIPNEWHDTLIPEFLDELESMGRIYGYRFRPKGRIYGKPIEQYKAQTLEKLMELLNKNVIPVVLEKGSLGASGDLSPLSHMSLPLLGLGEVFYEGIRMPAKEGLEKAGILPLERLKAKEGLSLINGTQGMSAIGSLLFYDAEKLIKVAHAALALTMEALGGIKDAFDDEIHLIRKQKGQIQSASWIRALLKGSTYVTRQNELRV
;
A
#
# COMPACT_ATOMS: atom_id res chain seq x y z
N MET A 1 7.09 -19.41 9.23
CA MET A 1 8.14 -18.38 9.42
C MET A 1 7.62 -17.03 9.97
N ALA A 2 6.39 -16.94 10.50
CA ALA A 2 5.84 -15.72 11.13
C ALA A 2 5.44 -15.96 12.61
N ARG A 3 6.10 -16.89 13.29
CA ARG A 3 5.78 -17.30 14.67
C ARG A 3 6.85 -16.95 15.71
N ASP A 4 8.01 -16.43 15.31
CA ASP A 4 9.14 -16.14 16.21
C ASP A 4 9.41 -14.65 16.45
N ILE A 5 8.38 -13.81 16.40
CA ILE A 5 8.48 -12.44 16.95
C ILE A 5 8.10 -12.54 18.45
N GLY A 6 8.95 -13.27 19.17
CA GLY A 6 8.80 -13.66 20.57
C GLY A 6 9.32 -12.66 21.57
N GLU A 7 9.39 -11.38 21.23
CA GLU A 7 9.45 -10.30 22.22
C GLU A 7 8.05 -9.72 22.36
N LYS A 8 7.48 -9.87 23.56
CA LYS A 8 6.24 -9.20 23.98
C LYS A 8 6.41 -7.69 23.77
N ILE A 9 5.98 -7.19 22.63
CA ILE A 9 5.61 -5.79 22.47
C ILE A 9 4.39 -5.62 23.38
N MET A 10 4.61 -5.21 24.63
CA MET A 10 3.53 -4.85 25.55
C MET A 10 2.94 -3.51 25.12
N PHE A 11 2.21 -3.52 24.03
CA PHE A 11 1.15 -2.56 23.83
C PHE A 11 -0.07 -3.18 24.50
N GLU A 12 -0.53 -2.66 25.63
CA GLU A 12 -1.85 -3.03 26.14
C GLU A 12 -2.87 -2.53 25.10
N PRO A 13 -3.52 -3.42 24.32
CA PRO A 13 -4.48 -2.97 23.34
C PRO A 13 -5.63 -2.30 24.09
N ILE A 14 -6.07 -1.13 23.62
CA ILE A 14 -7.27 -0.49 24.18
C ILE A 14 -8.42 -1.47 24.01
N THR A 15 -8.91 -2.00 25.12
CA THR A 15 -10.05 -2.89 25.18
C THR A 15 -11.32 -2.09 25.42
N LEU A 16 -12.48 -2.73 25.22
CA LEU A 16 -13.75 -2.09 25.58
C LEU A 16 -13.87 -1.78 27.08
N LYS A 17 -13.10 -2.46 27.95
CA LYS A 17 -13.08 -2.15 29.38
C LYS A 17 -12.40 -0.81 29.67
N ASP A 18 -11.41 -0.44 28.86
CA ASP A 18 -10.72 0.84 29.00
C ASP A 18 -11.60 2.02 28.55
N ILE A 19 -12.55 1.75 27.65
CA ILE A 19 -13.47 2.73 27.09
C ILE A 19 -14.75 2.83 27.94
N PHE A 20 -15.29 1.69 28.39
CA PHE A 20 -16.56 1.60 29.09
C PHE A 20 -16.38 0.92 30.44
N LYS A 21 -16.64 1.67 31.51
CA LYS A 21 -16.64 1.16 32.90
C LYS A 21 -17.70 0.09 33.16
N SER A 22 -18.77 0.07 32.36
CA SER A 22 -19.87 -0.89 32.44
C SER A 22 -20.54 -1.04 31.09
N LEU A 23 -21.36 -2.08 30.91
CA LEU A 23 -22.14 -2.27 29.69
C LEU A 23 -23.02 -1.03 29.40
N PRO A 24 -22.84 -0.33 28.26
CA PRO A 24 -23.61 0.88 27.94
C PRO A 24 -25.09 0.55 27.78
N LYS A 25 -26.01 1.49 28.00
CA LYS A 25 -27.45 1.26 27.74
C LYS A 25 -27.73 1.06 26.24
N TYR A 26 -28.72 0.23 25.91
CA TYR A 26 -29.14 0.03 24.53
C TYR A 26 -29.64 1.36 23.93
N PRO A 27 -29.25 1.72 22.69
CA PRO A 27 -29.60 3.01 22.12
C PRO A 27 -31.07 3.09 21.72
N THR A 28 -31.67 4.26 21.89
CA THR A 28 -32.97 4.60 21.30
C THR A 28 -32.75 5.09 19.87
N PHE A 29 -33.49 4.54 18.91
CA PHE A 29 -33.38 4.93 17.51
C PHE A 29 -34.45 5.96 17.13
N GLU A 30 -34.02 7.03 16.46
CA GLU A 30 -34.93 8.03 15.89
C GLU A 30 -35.69 7.44 14.70
N LYS A 31 -37.01 7.62 14.70
CA LYS A 31 -37.90 7.16 13.63
C LYS A 31 -37.66 7.98 12.36
N GLY A 32 -37.56 7.32 11.20
CA GLY A 32 -37.39 7.98 9.90
C GLY A 32 -35.94 8.06 9.38
N ILE A 33 -34.92 7.76 10.20
CA ILE A 33 -33.54 7.64 9.71
C ILE A 33 -33.38 6.34 8.93
N ARG A 34 -33.12 6.45 7.61
CA ARG A 34 -32.88 5.30 6.73
C ARG A 34 -31.66 4.52 7.21
N ARG A 35 -31.83 3.22 7.44
CA ARG A 35 -30.76 2.31 7.84
C ARG A 35 -30.14 1.64 6.61
N ALA A 36 -28.98 1.01 6.81
CA ALA A 36 -28.35 0.20 5.77
C ALA A 36 -29.37 -0.80 5.20
N PRO A 37 -29.44 -0.95 3.86
CA PRO A 37 -30.44 -1.82 3.24
C PRO A 37 -30.26 -3.26 3.72
N LYS A 38 -31.38 -3.92 4.01
CA LYS A 38 -31.42 -5.33 4.40
C LYS A 38 -30.78 -6.15 3.29
N ARG A 39 -29.67 -6.82 3.58
CA ARG A 39 -29.23 -7.96 2.78
C ARG A 39 -29.86 -9.19 3.40
N GLN A 40 -30.54 -10.01 2.61
CA GLN A 40 -31.05 -11.28 3.12
C GLN A 40 -29.87 -12.11 3.61
N ALA A 41 -29.84 -12.41 4.92
CA ALA A 41 -28.83 -13.30 5.49
C ALA A 41 -29.17 -14.73 5.07
N MET A 42 -28.32 -15.31 4.22
CA MET A 42 -28.35 -16.73 3.86
C MET A 42 -27.38 -17.53 4.72
N LEU A 43 -27.35 -17.28 6.04
CA LEU A 43 -26.44 -17.98 6.96
C LEU A 43 -27.16 -19.17 7.61
N ASN A 44 -26.54 -20.34 7.56
CA ASN A 44 -26.97 -21.49 8.35
C ASN A 44 -26.59 -21.35 9.83
N ASP A 45 -27.10 -22.23 10.69
CA ASP A 45 -26.90 -22.12 12.14
C ASP A 45 -25.42 -22.17 12.56
N LYS A 46 -24.59 -22.96 11.87
CA LYS A 46 -23.14 -23.02 12.15
C LYS A 46 -22.46 -21.70 11.81
N GLU A 47 -22.85 -21.07 10.70
CA GLU A 47 -22.33 -19.78 10.28
C GLU A 47 -22.80 -18.64 11.20
N LYS A 48 -24.05 -18.71 11.69
CA LYS A 48 -24.54 -17.77 12.72
C LYS A 48 -23.72 -17.86 14.00
N VAL A 49 -23.45 -19.07 14.51
CA VAL A 49 -22.60 -19.28 15.68
C VAL A 49 -21.18 -18.74 15.44
N LEU A 50 -20.61 -18.98 14.26
CA LEU A 50 -19.29 -18.46 13.91
C LEU A 50 -19.28 -16.92 13.84
N ALA A 51 -20.31 -16.31 13.27
CA ALA A 51 -20.45 -14.86 13.20
C ALA A 51 -20.53 -14.24 14.61
N LEU A 52 -21.32 -14.84 15.51
CA LEU A 52 -21.41 -14.41 16.91
C LEU A 52 -20.07 -14.55 17.64
N LYS A 53 -19.39 -15.69 17.51
CA LYS A 53 -18.04 -15.89 18.08
C LYS A 53 -17.04 -14.84 17.60
N ASN A 54 -17.09 -14.50 16.32
CA ASN A 54 -16.22 -13.47 15.76
C ASN A 54 -16.55 -12.07 16.28
N ALA A 55 -17.83 -11.73 16.40
CA ALA A 55 -18.27 -10.44 16.94
C ALA A 55 -17.93 -10.28 18.43
N LEU A 56 -18.05 -11.36 19.21
CA LEU A 56 -17.78 -11.36 20.65
C LEU A 56 -16.28 -11.47 21.00
N ARG A 57 -15.40 -11.71 20.01
CA ARG A 57 -13.96 -11.96 20.21
C ARG A 57 -13.26 -10.88 21.05
N TYR A 58 -13.68 -9.63 20.92
CA TYR A 58 -13.07 -8.48 21.61
C TYR A 58 -13.99 -7.88 22.69
N ILE A 59 -15.10 -8.57 23.01
CA ILE A 59 -16.07 -8.17 24.01
C ILE A 59 -15.77 -8.89 25.33
N PRO A 60 -15.77 -8.20 26.49
CA PRO A 60 -15.70 -8.84 27.80
C PRO A 60 -16.72 -9.96 27.99
N ASN A 61 -16.26 -11.13 28.46
CA ASN A 61 -17.12 -12.30 28.67
C ASN A 61 -18.33 -12.01 29.58
N GLU A 62 -18.17 -11.14 30.58
CA GLU A 62 -19.24 -10.72 31.49
C GLU A 62 -20.43 -10.02 30.80
N TRP A 63 -20.29 -9.59 29.55
CA TRP A 63 -21.37 -8.96 28.78
C TRP A 63 -22.00 -9.89 27.73
N HIS A 64 -21.48 -11.11 27.55
CA HIS A 64 -21.91 -12.00 26.48
C HIS A 64 -23.37 -12.42 26.62
N ASP A 65 -23.83 -12.73 27.83
CA ASP A 65 -25.23 -13.17 28.07
C ASP A 65 -26.26 -12.13 27.60
N THR A 66 -25.92 -10.84 27.72
CA THR A 66 -26.78 -9.75 27.23
C THR A 66 -26.59 -9.49 25.73
N LEU A 67 -25.36 -9.59 25.22
CA LEU A 67 -25.03 -9.20 23.85
C LEU A 67 -25.32 -10.28 22.80
N ILE A 68 -25.28 -11.56 23.17
CA ILE A 68 -25.62 -12.67 22.26
C ILE A 68 -27.03 -12.51 21.65
N PRO A 69 -28.11 -12.32 22.43
CA PRO A 69 -29.45 -12.17 21.85
C PRO A 69 -29.56 -10.88 21.01
N GLU A 70 -28.89 -9.79 21.39
CA GLU A 70 -28.87 -8.55 20.62
C GLU A 70 -28.16 -8.71 19.28
N PHE A 71 -26.98 -9.34 19.27
CA PHE A 71 -26.23 -9.57 18.04
C PHE A 71 -26.95 -10.55 17.12
N LEU A 72 -27.64 -11.54 17.68
CA LEU A 72 -28.47 -12.45 16.91
C LEU A 72 -29.64 -11.70 16.25
N ASP A 73 -30.37 -10.85 16.99
CA ASP A 73 -31.43 -10.01 16.44
C ASP A 73 -30.90 -9.07 15.34
N GLU A 74 -29.75 -8.43 15.54
CA GLU A 74 -29.11 -7.60 14.51
C GLU A 74 -28.77 -8.42 13.26
N LEU A 75 -28.22 -9.62 13.42
CA LEU A 75 -27.87 -10.50 12.32
C LEU A 75 -29.10 -10.96 11.53
N GLU A 76 -30.21 -11.27 12.20
CA GLU A 76 -31.44 -11.76 11.57
C GLU A 76 -32.29 -10.64 10.95
N SER A 77 -32.39 -9.51 11.65
CA SER A 77 -33.19 -8.37 11.20
C SER A 77 -32.48 -7.54 10.12
N MET A 78 -31.16 -7.35 10.24
CA MET A 78 -30.35 -6.46 9.38
C MET A 78 -29.34 -7.18 8.48
N GLY A 79 -29.12 -8.48 8.69
CA GLY A 79 -28.15 -9.28 7.95
C GLY A 79 -26.69 -9.11 8.41
N ARG A 80 -26.43 -8.32 9.46
CA ARG A 80 -25.09 -8.03 9.99
C ARG A 80 -25.16 -7.68 11.48
N ILE A 81 -24.09 -7.97 12.20
CA ILE A 81 -23.88 -7.51 13.58
C ILE A 81 -23.21 -6.13 13.53
N TYR A 82 -23.90 -5.10 14.03
CA TYR A 82 -23.44 -3.72 14.10
C TYR A 82 -22.92 -3.34 15.49
N GLY A 83 -23.33 -4.07 16.53
CA GLY A 83 -22.99 -3.77 17.92
C GLY A 83 -23.55 -2.42 18.35
N TYR A 84 -24.84 -2.17 18.11
CA TYR A 84 -25.44 -0.84 18.26
C TYR A 84 -25.24 -0.22 19.64
N ARG A 85 -25.16 -1.04 20.68
CA ARG A 85 -24.87 -0.63 22.06
C ARG A 85 -23.57 0.19 22.20
N PHE A 86 -22.57 -0.10 21.38
CA PHE A 86 -21.28 0.57 21.39
C PHE A 86 -21.19 1.73 20.40
N ARG A 87 -22.28 2.01 19.66
CA ARG A 87 -22.32 3.11 18.70
C ARG A 87 -22.14 4.46 19.42
N PRO A 88 -21.23 5.33 18.95
CA PRO A 88 -21.11 6.69 19.48
C PRO A 88 -22.44 7.45 19.36
N LYS A 89 -22.79 8.21 20.41
CA LYS A 89 -23.96 9.08 20.41
C LYS A 89 -23.69 10.34 19.57
N GLY A 90 -24.72 10.82 18.88
CA GLY A 90 -24.67 12.04 18.08
C GLY A 90 -24.25 11.82 16.62
N ARG A 91 -24.06 12.94 15.91
CA ARG A 91 -23.70 12.95 14.49
C ARG A 91 -22.20 12.71 14.35
N ILE A 92 -21.83 11.61 13.69
CA ILE A 92 -20.44 11.33 13.32
C ILE A 92 -20.19 11.98 11.95
N TYR A 93 -19.19 12.84 11.86
CA TYR A 93 -18.75 13.45 10.62
C TYR A 93 -17.21 13.51 10.58
N GLY A 94 -16.64 13.47 9.38
CA GLY A 94 -15.21 13.73 9.20
C GLY A 94 -14.92 15.19 9.54
N LYS A 95 -13.84 15.45 10.27
CA LYS A 95 -13.37 16.82 10.48
C LYS A 95 -12.71 17.33 9.19
N PRO A 96 -12.61 18.67 8.99
CA PRO A 96 -11.75 19.25 7.96
C PRO A 96 -10.29 18.77 8.11
N ILE A 97 -9.55 18.69 7.00
CA ILE A 97 -8.18 18.13 6.99
C ILE A 97 -7.24 18.90 7.91
N GLU A 98 -7.45 20.21 8.04
CA GLU A 98 -6.66 21.14 8.84
C GLU A 98 -6.78 20.87 10.35
N GLN A 99 -7.82 20.16 10.78
CA GLN A 99 -8.01 19.78 12.18
C GLN A 99 -7.28 18.49 12.57
N TYR A 100 -6.72 17.76 11.60
CA TYR A 100 -5.88 16.59 11.88
C TYR A 100 -4.43 17.05 12.08
N LYS A 101 -4.04 17.24 13.34
CA LYS A 101 -2.65 17.50 13.72
C LYS A 101 -1.85 16.20 13.75
N ALA A 102 -1.37 15.76 12.60
CA ALA A 102 -0.50 14.59 12.47
C ALA A 102 0.97 15.01 12.46
N GLN A 103 1.82 14.23 13.13
CA GLN A 103 3.30 14.38 13.09
C GLN A 103 3.96 13.31 12.21
N THR A 104 3.14 12.46 11.59
CA THR A 104 3.61 11.28 10.86
C THR A 104 4.33 11.64 9.58
N LEU A 105 3.89 12.70 8.89
CA LEU A 105 4.53 13.20 7.68
C LEU A 105 5.91 13.79 7.99
N GLU A 106 6.00 14.66 9.00
CA GLU A 106 7.26 15.25 9.44
C GLU A 106 8.24 14.18 9.92
N LYS A 107 7.74 13.15 10.61
CA LYS A 107 8.58 12.02 11.04
C LYS A 107 9.11 11.21 9.85
N LEU A 108 8.27 10.93 8.84
CA LEU A 108 8.72 10.27 7.60
C LEU A 108 9.78 11.10 6.87
N MET A 109 9.61 12.43 6.80
CA MET A 109 10.60 13.33 6.24
C MET A 109 11.90 13.35 7.05
N GLU A 110 11.82 13.28 8.38
CA GLU A 110 13.00 13.20 9.25
C GLU A 110 13.80 11.91 8.99
N LEU A 111 13.13 10.76 8.89
CA LEU A 111 13.78 9.49 8.54
C LEU A 111 14.50 9.59 7.18
N LEU A 112 13.81 10.14 6.18
CA LEU A 112 14.35 10.35 4.84
C LEU A 112 15.60 11.24 4.86
N ASN A 113 15.52 12.40 5.51
CA ASN A 113 16.62 13.38 5.56
C ASN A 113 17.84 12.84 6.31
N LYS A 114 17.65 11.93 7.27
CA LYS A 114 18.73 11.30 8.05
C LYS A 114 19.17 9.94 7.50
N ASN A 115 18.67 9.53 6.32
CA ASN A 115 18.96 8.23 5.71
C ASN A 115 18.70 7.04 6.65
N VAL A 116 17.67 7.14 7.50
CA VAL A 116 17.15 6.01 8.27
C VAL A 116 16.08 5.33 7.43
N ILE A 117 16.41 4.19 6.84
CA ILE A 117 15.58 3.54 5.83
C ILE A 117 14.82 2.37 6.47
N PRO A 118 13.48 2.40 6.54
CA PRO A 118 12.71 1.27 7.04
C PRO A 118 13.00 -0.03 6.27
N VAL A 119 13.15 -1.14 6.98
CA VAL A 119 13.25 -2.45 6.34
C VAL A 119 11.85 -2.90 5.92
N VAL A 120 11.60 -2.90 4.61
CA VAL A 120 10.33 -3.35 4.01
C VAL A 120 10.54 -4.70 3.33
N LEU A 121 9.67 -5.67 3.63
CA LEU A 121 9.75 -7.02 3.06
C LEU A 121 9.16 -7.08 1.64
N GLU A 122 9.77 -7.90 0.78
CA GLU A 122 9.38 -8.05 -0.63
C GLU A 122 7.96 -8.64 -0.84
N LYS A 123 7.45 -9.42 0.12
CA LYS A 123 6.19 -10.17 0.00
C LYS A 123 5.24 -9.80 1.11
N GLY A 124 3.95 -9.76 0.79
CA GLY A 124 2.88 -9.47 1.76
C GLY A 124 1.77 -8.56 1.24
N SER A 125 1.90 -8.02 0.04
CA SER A 125 0.82 -7.28 -0.64
C SER A 125 0.19 -8.12 -1.75
N LEU A 126 -1.13 -7.97 -1.94
CA LEU A 126 -1.88 -8.50 -3.08
C LEU A 126 -2.08 -7.47 -4.20
N GLY A 127 -1.66 -6.22 -4.00
CA GLY A 127 -1.74 -5.17 -5.02
C GLY A 127 -3.14 -4.63 -5.34
N ALA A 128 -4.18 -5.03 -4.61
CA ALA A 128 -5.57 -4.74 -5.00
C ALA A 128 -6.12 -3.38 -4.51
N SER A 129 -5.71 -2.88 -3.33
CA SER A 129 -6.13 -1.57 -2.79
C SER A 129 -5.44 -1.21 -1.46
N GLY A 130 -4.18 -1.61 -1.26
CA GLY A 130 -3.46 -1.31 -0.02
C GLY A 130 -2.27 -2.21 0.15
N ASP A 131 -1.07 -1.64 0.07
CA ASP A 131 0.18 -2.31 0.43
C ASP A 131 0.31 -2.42 1.95
N LEU A 132 -0.74 -2.90 2.62
CA LEU A 132 -0.92 -2.82 4.07
C LEU A 132 0.28 -3.39 4.83
N SER A 133 0.73 -4.59 4.44
CA SER A 133 1.87 -5.24 5.08
C SER A 133 3.19 -4.50 4.81
N PRO A 134 3.61 -4.25 3.55
CA PRO A 134 4.81 -3.45 3.28
C PRO A 134 4.81 -2.05 3.93
N LEU A 135 3.69 -1.33 3.86
CA LEU A 135 3.58 0.01 4.44
C LEU A 135 3.51 -0.01 5.97
N SER A 136 3.06 -1.11 6.58
CA SER A 136 3.21 -1.30 8.03
C SER A 136 4.68 -1.39 8.41
N HIS A 137 5.48 -2.17 7.68
CA HIS A 137 6.93 -2.24 7.89
C HIS A 137 7.64 -0.90 7.65
N MET A 138 7.17 -0.12 6.67
CA MET A 138 7.64 1.25 6.44
C MET A 138 7.35 2.17 7.64
N SER A 139 6.21 1.97 8.30
CA SER A 139 5.67 2.90 9.31
C SER A 139 6.00 2.54 10.75
N LEU A 140 6.28 1.27 11.05
CA LEU A 140 6.66 0.80 12.38
C LEU A 140 7.85 1.58 12.98
N PRO A 141 8.90 1.94 12.21
CA PRO A 141 10.01 2.75 12.72
C PRO A 141 9.59 4.13 13.23
N LEU A 142 8.47 4.69 12.77
CA LEU A 142 7.96 5.96 13.32
C LEU A 142 7.65 5.86 14.82
N LEU A 143 7.40 4.65 15.33
CA LEU A 143 7.13 4.32 16.74
C LEU A 143 8.35 3.66 17.43
N GLY A 144 9.49 3.58 16.76
CA GLY A 144 10.66 2.84 17.26
C GLY A 144 10.52 1.32 17.18
N LEU A 145 9.58 0.82 16.39
CA LEU A 145 9.31 -0.60 16.20
C LEU A 145 9.83 -1.10 14.85
N GLY A 146 10.04 -2.42 14.73
CA GLY A 146 10.54 -3.03 13.51
C GLY A 146 12.05 -2.82 13.33
N GLU A 147 12.49 -2.70 12.08
CA GLU A 147 13.90 -2.63 11.72
C GLU A 147 14.15 -1.51 10.71
N VAL A 148 15.37 -0.99 10.71
CA VAL A 148 15.84 0.04 9.78
C VAL A 148 17.23 -0.33 9.27
N PHE A 149 17.58 0.17 8.09
CA PHE A 149 18.96 0.37 7.69
C PHE A 149 19.40 1.77 8.13
N TYR A 150 20.52 1.85 8.82
CA TYR A 150 21.20 3.11 9.12
C TYR A 150 22.69 2.93 8.84
N GLU A 151 23.29 3.86 8.08
CA GLU A 151 24.67 3.75 7.59
C GLU A 151 24.97 2.42 6.88
N GLY A 152 23.98 1.90 6.14
CA GLY A 152 24.08 0.63 5.41
C GLY A 152 23.92 -0.64 6.26
N ILE A 153 23.77 -0.51 7.58
CA ILE A 153 23.63 -1.65 8.50
C ILE A 153 22.17 -1.82 8.90
N ARG A 154 21.63 -3.04 8.74
CA ARG A 154 20.30 -3.42 9.25
C ARG A 154 20.36 -3.60 10.76
N MET A 155 19.45 -2.96 11.49
CA MET A 155 19.36 -3.03 12.94
C MET A 155 17.92 -2.80 13.44
N PRO A 156 17.62 -3.11 14.72
CA PRO A 156 16.33 -2.75 15.31
C PRO A 156 16.07 -1.24 15.20
N ALA A 157 14.81 -0.85 14.92
CA ALA A 157 14.44 0.54 14.69
C ALA A 157 14.82 1.44 15.88
N LYS A 158 14.61 0.97 17.11
CA LYS A 158 15.00 1.69 18.33
C LYS A 158 16.47 2.11 18.33
N GLU A 159 17.37 1.19 18.00
CA GLU A 159 18.82 1.45 17.96
C GLU A 159 19.18 2.40 16.81
N GLY A 160 18.64 2.16 15.61
CA GLY A 160 18.93 3.00 14.45
C GLY A 160 18.44 4.44 14.62
N LEU A 161 17.28 4.64 15.24
CA LEU A 161 16.76 5.97 15.56
C LEU A 161 17.61 6.68 16.62
N GLU A 162 18.04 5.97 17.66
CA GLU A 162 18.92 6.53 18.70
C GLU A 162 20.25 7.00 18.10
N LYS A 163 20.88 6.17 17.26
CA LYS A 163 22.11 6.52 16.53
C LYS A 163 21.93 7.72 15.60
N ALA A 164 20.75 7.86 14.97
CA ALA A 164 20.41 8.99 14.12
C ALA A 164 19.92 10.24 14.90
N GLY A 165 19.86 10.18 16.23
CA GLY A 165 19.31 11.26 17.07
C GLY A 165 17.85 11.58 16.74
N ILE A 166 17.05 10.56 16.43
CA ILE A 166 15.61 10.66 16.12
C ILE A 166 14.82 10.13 17.31
N LEU A 167 13.92 10.94 17.84
CA LEU A 167 12.95 10.47 18.83
C LEU A 167 11.75 9.83 18.12
N PRO A 168 11.32 8.61 18.50
CA PRO A 168 10.11 8.00 17.97
C PRO A 168 8.87 8.78 18.42
N LEU A 169 7.77 8.64 17.67
CA LEU A 169 6.46 9.13 18.09
C LEU A 169 5.99 8.35 19.32
N GLU A 170 5.43 9.04 20.31
CA GLU A 170 4.88 8.40 21.52
C GLU A 170 3.74 7.44 21.18
N ARG A 171 2.84 7.85 20.28
CA ARG A 171 1.72 7.04 19.77
C ARG A 171 1.14 7.62 18.48
N LEU A 172 0.45 6.77 17.73
CA LEU A 172 -0.42 7.22 16.63
C LEU A 172 -1.76 7.70 17.16
N LYS A 173 -2.30 8.75 16.55
CA LYS A 173 -3.66 9.25 16.81
C LYS A 173 -4.70 8.51 15.96
N ALA A 174 -5.96 8.83 16.22
CA ALA A 174 -7.09 8.26 15.50
C ALA A 174 -6.89 8.36 13.98
N LYS A 175 -7.00 7.21 13.29
CA LYS A 175 -6.89 7.05 11.83
C LYS A 175 -5.48 7.22 11.23
N GLU A 176 -4.47 7.63 12.00
CA GLU A 176 -3.10 7.80 11.48
C GLU A 176 -2.49 6.47 11.03
N GLY A 177 -2.65 5.39 11.81
CA GLY A 177 -2.15 4.06 11.42
C GLY A 177 -2.75 3.58 10.10
N LEU A 178 -4.07 3.68 9.94
CA LEU A 178 -4.71 3.32 8.68
C LEU A 178 -4.29 4.26 7.53
N SER A 179 -4.13 5.55 7.79
CA SER A 179 -3.68 6.53 6.79
C SER A 179 -2.28 6.23 6.26
N LEU A 180 -1.40 5.69 7.11
CA LEU A 180 -0.03 5.34 6.74
C LEU A 180 0.03 4.09 5.84
N ILE A 181 -0.86 3.13 6.07
CA ILE A 181 -0.75 1.80 5.44
C ILE A 181 -1.75 1.55 4.31
N ASN A 182 -2.85 2.30 4.26
CA ASN A 182 -3.94 2.06 3.31
C ASN A 182 -3.77 2.89 2.03
N GLY A 183 -2.79 2.51 1.22
CA GLY A 183 -2.57 3.11 -0.09
C GLY A 183 -1.66 2.27 -0.98
N THR A 184 -1.37 2.80 -2.17
CA THR A 184 -0.57 2.14 -3.21
C THR A 184 0.86 2.69 -3.30
N GLN A 185 1.32 3.39 -2.26
CA GLN A 185 2.62 4.10 -2.30
C GLN A 185 3.78 3.14 -2.58
N GLY A 186 3.74 1.93 -2.01
CA GLY A 186 4.78 0.91 -2.20
C GLY A 186 4.89 0.49 -3.67
N MET A 187 3.80 0.00 -4.25
CA MET A 187 3.78 -0.41 -5.66
C MET A 187 4.03 0.76 -6.62
N SER A 188 3.53 1.96 -6.30
CA SER A 188 3.76 3.15 -7.13
C SER A 188 5.23 3.57 -7.12
N ALA A 189 5.93 3.49 -5.99
CA ALA A 189 7.36 3.76 -5.90
C ALA A 189 8.16 2.76 -6.73
N ILE A 190 7.90 1.47 -6.58
CA ILE A 190 8.55 0.41 -7.37
C ILE A 190 8.28 0.62 -8.88
N GLY A 191 7.03 0.85 -9.26
CA GLY A 191 6.66 1.10 -10.65
C GLY A 191 7.34 2.34 -11.26
N SER A 192 7.54 3.38 -10.45
CA SER A 192 8.23 4.61 -10.90
C SER A 192 9.72 4.35 -11.16
N LEU A 193 10.39 3.59 -10.28
CA LEU A 193 11.79 3.19 -10.48
C LEU A 193 11.94 2.29 -11.71
N LEU A 194 11.06 1.29 -11.85
CA LEU A 194 11.06 0.40 -13.01
C LEU A 194 10.84 1.16 -14.33
N PHE A 195 9.93 2.13 -14.34
CA PHE A 195 9.70 2.96 -15.52
C PHE A 195 10.95 3.77 -15.89
N TYR A 196 11.58 4.41 -14.91
CA TYR A 196 12.81 5.17 -15.12
C TYR A 196 13.97 4.29 -15.64
N ASP A 197 14.14 3.09 -15.09
CA ASP A 197 15.15 2.15 -15.57
C ASP A 197 14.82 1.63 -16.97
N ALA A 198 13.54 1.40 -17.29
CA ALA A 198 13.12 1.05 -18.64
C ALA A 198 13.42 2.15 -19.67
N GLU A 199 13.25 3.43 -19.31
CA GLU A 199 13.62 4.56 -20.17
C GLU A 199 15.13 4.67 -20.42
N LYS A 200 15.96 4.22 -19.48
CA LYS A 200 17.41 4.07 -19.71
C LYS A 200 17.70 2.87 -20.58
N LEU A 201 17.11 1.73 -20.25
CA LEU A 201 17.36 0.46 -20.93
C LEU A 201 16.99 0.54 -22.41
N ILE A 202 15.89 1.21 -22.75
CA ILE A 202 15.49 1.38 -24.14
C ILE A 202 16.56 2.13 -24.94
N LYS A 203 17.20 3.17 -24.38
CA LYS A 203 18.28 3.90 -25.06
C LYS A 203 19.50 3.01 -25.30
N VAL A 204 19.88 2.21 -24.30
CA VAL A 204 20.99 1.24 -24.43
C VAL A 204 20.68 0.17 -25.48
N ALA A 205 19.44 -0.33 -25.51
CA ALA A 205 19.00 -1.31 -26.51
C ALA A 205 19.10 -0.76 -27.95
N HIS A 206 18.79 0.52 -28.17
CA HIS A 206 18.93 1.15 -29.48
C HIS A 206 20.41 1.31 -29.88
N ALA A 207 21.28 1.68 -28.95
CA ALA A 207 22.72 1.74 -29.20
C ALA A 207 23.30 0.35 -29.56
N ALA A 208 22.89 -0.70 -28.82
CA ALA A 208 23.29 -2.08 -29.12
C ALA A 208 22.78 -2.55 -30.48
N LEU A 209 21.55 -2.17 -30.85
CA LEU A 209 21.00 -2.46 -32.18
C LEU A 209 21.80 -1.76 -33.28
N ALA A 210 22.13 -0.49 -33.11
CA ALA A 210 22.93 0.26 -34.08
C ALA A 210 24.30 -0.38 -34.31
N LEU A 211 25.02 -0.73 -33.23
CA LEU A 211 26.31 -1.44 -33.32
C LEU A 211 26.17 -2.80 -34.02
N THR A 212 25.11 -3.54 -33.71
CA THR A 212 24.82 -4.83 -34.37
C THR A 212 24.56 -4.64 -35.87
N MET A 213 23.85 -3.57 -36.25
CA MET A 213 23.62 -3.25 -37.65
C MET A 213 24.93 -2.93 -38.37
N GLU A 214 25.83 -2.14 -37.76
CA GLU A 214 27.15 -1.86 -38.34
C GLU A 214 27.99 -3.14 -38.49
N ALA A 215 28.01 -3.99 -37.46
CA ALA A 215 28.79 -5.23 -37.49
C ALA A 215 28.31 -6.23 -38.56
N LEU A 216 27.01 -6.22 -38.88
CA LEU A 216 26.39 -7.16 -39.82
C LEU A 216 26.13 -6.56 -41.22
N GLY A 217 26.50 -5.30 -41.48
CA GLY A 217 26.17 -4.66 -42.75
C GLY A 217 24.68 -4.42 -42.94
N GLY A 218 23.94 -4.18 -41.85
CA GLY A 218 22.48 -4.09 -41.83
C GLY A 218 21.90 -2.99 -42.72
N ILE A 219 20.70 -3.25 -43.26
CA ILE A 219 20.00 -2.34 -44.18
C ILE A 219 19.29 -1.25 -43.37
N LYS A 220 19.74 0.00 -43.50
CA LYS A 220 19.21 1.12 -42.71
C LYS A 220 17.87 1.68 -43.20
N ASP A 221 17.49 1.40 -44.46
CA ASP A 221 16.23 1.87 -45.04
C ASP A 221 15.00 1.30 -44.32
N ALA A 222 15.15 0.20 -43.57
CA ALA A 222 14.10 -0.32 -42.70
C ALA A 222 13.65 0.67 -41.60
N PHE A 223 14.47 1.69 -41.33
CA PHE A 223 14.20 2.73 -40.34
C PHE A 223 13.79 4.06 -40.97
N ASP A 224 13.46 4.10 -42.26
CA ASP A 224 13.02 5.33 -42.95
C ASP A 224 11.79 5.97 -42.29
N ASP A 225 11.77 7.30 -42.20
CA ASP A 225 10.73 8.00 -41.43
C ASP A 225 9.34 7.88 -42.06
N GLU A 226 9.24 7.89 -43.39
CA GLU A 226 7.95 7.75 -44.10
C GLU A 226 7.28 6.42 -43.77
N ILE A 227 8.06 5.32 -43.73
CA ILE A 227 7.56 3.98 -43.40
C ILE A 227 6.91 3.96 -42.01
N HIS A 228 7.54 4.62 -41.03
CA HIS A 228 7.03 4.64 -39.67
C HIS A 228 5.88 5.63 -39.45
N LEU A 229 5.90 6.76 -40.17
CA LEU A 229 4.83 7.75 -40.13
C LEU A 229 3.50 7.19 -40.65
N ILE A 230 3.53 6.34 -41.70
CA ILE A 230 2.34 5.69 -42.24
C ILE A 230 1.67 4.77 -41.20
N ARG A 231 2.46 4.09 -40.35
CA ARG A 231 1.95 3.21 -39.28
C ARG A 231 1.38 3.94 -38.07
N LYS A 232 1.75 5.22 -37.87
CA LYS A 232 1.23 6.11 -36.80
C LYS A 232 1.44 5.61 -35.35
N GLN A 233 2.38 4.68 -35.13
CA GLN A 233 2.71 4.19 -33.79
C GLN A 233 3.82 5.06 -33.16
N LYS A 234 3.48 5.86 -32.14
CA LYS A 234 4.39 6.84 -31.53
C LYS A 234 5.73 6.23 -31.08
N GLY A 235 5.69 5.11 -30.37
CA GLY A 235 6.90 4.42 -29.90
C GLY A 235 7.76 3.90 -31.06
N GLN A 236 7.13 3.34 -32.10
CA GLN A 236 7.84 2.85 -33.29
C GLN A 236 8.54 4.00 -34.04
N ILE A 237 7.85 5.12 -34.24
CA ILE A 237 8.40 6.32 -34.90
C ILE A 237 9.60 6.86 -34.11
N GLN A 238 9.47 6.96 -32.78
CA GLN A 238 10.54 7.43 -31.91
C GLN A 238 11.75 6.49 -31.96
N SER A 239 11.54 5.17 -31.84
CA SER A 239 12.60 4.16 -31.95
C SER A 239 13.37 4.27 -33.26
N ALA A 240 12.66 4.38 -34.39
CA ALA A 240 13.31 4.52 -35.69
C ALA A 240 14.11 5.82 -35.81
N SER A 241 13.59 6.92 -35.25
CA SER A 241 14.32 8.19 -35.23
C SER A 241 15.65 8.10 -34.47
N TRP A 242 15.69 7.35 -33.37
CA TRP A 242 16.91 7.12 -32.61
C TRP A 242 17.91 6.26 -33.37
N ILE A 243 17.47 5.19 -34.04
CA ILE A 243 18.36 4.37 -34.88
C ILE A 243 18.94 5.18 -36.04
N ARG A 244 18.11 5.96 -36.75
CA ARG A 244 18.60 6.85 -37.82
C ARG A 244 19.63 7.86 -37.30
N ALA A 245 19.42 8.41 -36.10
CA ALA A 245 20.36 9.34 -35.49
C ALA A 245 21.69 8.66 -35.12
N LEU A 246 21.64 7.44 -34.56
CA LEU A 246 22.83 6.67 -34.17
C LEU A 246 23.65 6.20 -35.38
N LEU A 247 23.00 5.79 -36.47
CA LEU A 247 23.67 5.34 -37.70
C LEU A 247 24.07 6.49 -38.65
N LYS A 248 23.84 7.73 -38.25
CA LYS A 248 24.09 8.90 -39.10
C LYS A 248 25.59 9.00 -39.43
N GLY A 249 25.92 8.90 -40.71
CA GLY A 249 27.29 9.00 -41.21
C GLY A 249 28.09 7.69 -41.13
N SER A 250 27.48 6.60 -40.67
CA SER A 250 28.13 5.29 -40.65
C SER A 250 28.41 4.77 -42.07
N THR A 251 29.62 4.24 -42.27
CA THR A 251 30.06 3.54 -43.49
C THR A 251 29.93 2.02 -43.39
N TYR A 252 29.40 1.51 -42.27
CA TYR A 252 29.29 0.08 -41.98
C TYR A 252 27.88 -0.49 -42.16
N VAL A 253 26.93 0.34 -42.57
CA VAL A 253 25.55 -0.05 -42.87
C VAL A 253 25.21 0.17 -44.34
N THR A 254 24.28 -0.62 -44.85
CA THR A 254 23.92 -0.63 -46.28
C THR A 254 22.55 0.00 -46.53
N ARG A 255 22.27 0.26 -47.81
CA ARG A 255 20.92 0.51 -48.34
C ARG A 255 20.38 -0.72 -49.07
N GLN A 256 19.07 -0.74 -49.25
CA GLN A 256 18.38 -1.76 -50.03
C GLN A 256 19.01 -1.85 -51.43
N ASN A 257 19.35 -3.07 -51.84
CA ASN A 257 20.00 -3.39 -53.13
C ASN A 257 21.43 -2.87 -53.31
N GLU A 258 22.10 -2.35 -52.28
CA GLU A 258 23.50 -1.92 -52.37
C GLU A 258 24.47 -3.11 -52.37
N LEU A 259 24.27 -4.06 -51.47
CA LEU A 259 24.92 -5.36 -51.49
C LEU A 259 23.90 -6.41 -51.91
N ARG A 260 24.17 -7.11 -53.02
CA ARG A 260 23.46 -8.35 -53.35
C ARG A 260 24.10 -9.48 -52.54
N VAL A 261 23.38 -9.97 -51.54
CA VAL A 261 23.68 -11.26 -50.90
C VAL A 261 23.03 -12.36 -51.71
#